data_AF-A0A255RHN2-F1
#
_entry.id   AF-A0A255RHN2-F1
#
_cell.length_a   1.000
_cell.length_b   1.000
_cell.length_c   1.000
_cell.angle_alpha   90.00
_cell.angle_beta   90.00
_cell.angle_gamma   90.00
#
_symmetry.space_group_name_H-M   'P 1'
#
loop_
_entity.id
_entity.type
_entity.pdbx_description
1 polymer ?
#
loop_
_entity_poly.entity_id
_entity_poly.type
_entity_poly.pdbx_seq_one_letter_code
_entity_poly.pdbx_strand_id
1 'polypeptide(L)'
;MVNGKRVYNKSIPVYLQAVSNLCNQLLRSGTSVGANNAEASSAISKADFKSKSYIALKEARESMYWLELLHRNNYLTDIQFNSLYADAEELVKVLTHRCKKLDGVE
;
A
#
# COMPACT_ATOMS: atom_id res chain seq x y z
N MET A 1 27.14 -5.92 33.84
CA MET A 1 27.60 -7.33 33.73
C MET A 1 27.14 -8.07 34.98
N VAL A 2 26.40 -9.16 34.82
CA VAL A 2 26.16 -10.14 35.90
C VAL A 2 26.42 -11.50 35.26
N ASN A 3 27.43 -12.23 35.75
CA ASN A 3 27.78 -13.60 35.35
C ASN A 3 28.25 -13.87 33.91
N GLY A 4 29.07 -12.99 33.31
CA GLY A 4 29.96 -13.36 32.18
C GLY A 4 29.32 -13.83 30.86
N LYS A 5 27.98 -13.95 30.78
CA LYS A 5 27.25 -14.19 29.53
C LYS A 5 26.79 -12.86 28.96
N ARG A 6 27.03 -12.61 27.66
CA ARG A 6 26.36 -11.52 26.94
C ARG A 6 24.86 -11.75 27.01
N VAL A 7 24.16 -11.02 27.87
CA VAL A 7 22.71 -10.92 27.83
C VAL A 7 22.38 -9.89 26.77
N TYR A 8 22.11 -10.35 25.54
CA TYR A 8 21.45 -9.51 24.56
C TYR A 8 20.02 -9.29 25.05
N ASN A 9 19.71 -8.08 25.51
CA ASN A 9 18.35 -7.71 25.83
C ASN A 9 17.55 -7.72 24.51
N LYS A 10 16.83 -8.82 24.23
CA LYS A 10 16.04 -9.03 23.00
C LYS A 10 14.74 -8.21 22.97
N SER A 11 14.67 -7.09 23.69
CA SER A 11 13.54 -6.17 23.57
C SER A 11 13.78 -5.30 22.35
N ILE A 12 13.18 -5.69 21.21
CA ILE A 12 13.10 -4.81 20.04
C ILE A 12 12.38 -3.53 20.51
N PRO A 13 12.95 -2.33 20.28
CA PRO A 13 12.27 -1.07 20.58
C PRO A 13 10.89 -1.08 19.90
N VAL A 14 9.82 -0.86 20.67
CA VAL A 14 8.42 -0.88 20.19
C VAL A 14 8.24 -0.01 18.93
N TYR A 15 8.99 1.10 18.84
CA TYR A 15 9.07 1.98 17.67
C TYR A 15 9.53 1.27 16.39
N LEU A 16 10.57 0.44 16.44
CA LEU A 16 11.05 -0.32 15.28
C LEU A 16 10.02 -1.36 14.81
N GLN A 17 9.27 -1.94 15.75
CA GLN A 17 8.18 -2.84 15.40
C GLN A 17 7.01 -2.08 14.75
N ALA A 18 6.66 -0.91 15.26
CA ALA A 18 5.58 -0.09 14.73
C ALA A 18 5.85 0.33 13.27
N VAL A 19 7.04 0.87 12.98
CA VAL A 19 7.41 1.24 11.60
C VAL A 19 7.44 0.02 10.68
N SER A 20 7.98 -1.12 11.13
CA SER A 20 7.99 -2.36 10.34
C SER A 20 6.58 -2.81 9.98
N ASN A 21 5.64 -2.73 10.92
CA ASN A 21 4.24 -3.09 10.66
C ASN A 21 3.62 -2.17 9.60
N LEU A 22 3.83 -0.85 9.68
CA LEU A 22 3.33 0.10 8.69
C LEU A 22 3.94 -0.15 7.30
N CYS A 23 5.26 -0.35 7.23
CA CYS A 23 5.96 -0.66 5.99
C CYS A 23 5.46 -1.96 5.36
N ASN A 24 5.18 -2.99 6.16
CA ASN A 24 4.64 -4.25 5.66
C ASN A 24 3.22 -4.09 5.10
N GLN A 25 2.38 -3.25 5.73
CA GLN A 25 1.05 -2.97 5.20
C GLN A 25 1.12 -2.18 3.88
N LEU A 26 2.00 -1.18 3.80
CA LEU A 26 2.25 -0.45 2.55
C LEU A 26 2.77 -1.39 1.45
N LEU A 27 3.73 -2.26 1.77
CA LEU A 27 4.30 -3.20 0.79
C LEU A 27 3.23 -4.14 0.24
N ARG A 28 2.38 -4.69 1.12
CA ARG A 28 1.29 -5.59 0.72
C ARG A 28 0.26 -4.89 -0.14
N SER A 29 -0.26 -3.76 0.32
CA SER A 29 -1.28 -3.01 -0.44
C SER A 29 -0.71 -2.50 -1.77
N GLY A 30 0.48 -1.92 -1.77
CA GLY A 30 1.13 -1.41 -2.98
C GLY A 30 1.41 -2.48 -4.03
N THR A 31 1.92 -3.65 -3.62
CA THR A 31 2.12 -4.76 -4.57
C THR A 31 0.81 -5.41 -5.02
N SER A 32 -0.22 -5.41 -4.18
CA SER A 32 -1.56 -5.93 -4.49
C SER A 32 -2.25 -5.15 -5.62
N VAL A 33 -1.95 -3.86 -5.80
CA VAL A 33 -2.48 -3.06 -6.94
C VAL A 33 -2.10 -3.70 -8.27
N GLY A 34 -0.81 -3.96 -8.47
CA GLY A 34 -0.28 -4.56 -9.68
C GLY A 34 -0.76 -6.00 -9.87
N ALA A 35 -0.77 -6.79 -8.79
CA ALA A 35 -1.24 -8.17 -8.82
C ALA A 35 -2.70 -8.27 -9.27
N ASN A 36 -3.61 -7.48 -8.68
CA ASN A 36 -5.02 -7.48 -9.08
C ASN A 36 -5.23 -6.93 -10.49
N ASN A 37 -4.42 -5.97 -10.95
CA ASN A 37 -4.47 -5.50 -12.34
C ASN A 37 -4.03 -6.58 -13.34
N ALA A 38 -2.99 -7.36 -12.99
CA ALA A 38 -2.56 -8.50 -13.80
C ALA A 38 -3.64 -9.60 -13.84
N GLU A 39 -4.27 -9.92 -12.70
CA GLU A 39 -5.40 -10.85 -12.63
C GLU A 39 -6.60 -10.36 -13.45
N ALA A 40 -6.92 -9.06 -13.40
CA ALA A 40 -7.97 -8.48 -14.23
C ALA A 40 -7.69 -8.71 -15.73
N SER A 41 -6.44 -8.65 -16.17
CA SER A 41 -6.07 -8.87 -17.58
C SER A 41 -6.35 -10.31 -18.05
N SER A 42 -6.43 -11.26 -17.12
CA SER A 42 -6.76 -12.66 -17.36
C SER A 42 -8.21 -13.01 -16.95
N ALA A 43 -9.06 -11.99 -16.75
CA ALA A 43 -10.42 -12.20 -16.26
C ALA A 43 -11.29 -13.02 -17.24
N ILE A 44 -12.09 -13.92 -16.68
CA ILE A 44 -12.95 -14.83 -17.46
C ILE A 44 -14.30 -14.21 -17.83
N SER A 45 -14.63 -13.03 -17.28
CA SER A 45 -15.86 -12.29 -17.57
C SER A 45 -15.70 -10.80 -17.31
N LYS A 46 -16.65 -9.98 -17.81
CA LYS A 46 -16.70 -8.55 -17.51
C LYS A 46 -16.90 -8.26 -16.01
N ALA A 47 -17.71 -9.08 -15.33
CA ALA A 47 -17.96 -8.93 -13.90
C ALA A 47 -16.70 -9.21 -13.08
N ASP A 48 -15.94 -10.23 -13.47
CA ASP A 48 -14.65 -10.57 -12.86
C ASP A 48 -13.59 -9.48 -13.10
N PHE A 49 -13.45 -9.01 -14.36
CA PHE A 49 -12.59 -7.87 -14.71
C PHE A 49 -12.89 -6.64 -13.84
N LYS A 50 -14.18 -6.34 -13.66
CA LYS A 50 -14.66 -5.26 -12.81
C LYS A 50 -14.31 -5.47 -11.35
N SER A 51 -14.58 -6.66 -10.80
CA SER A 51 -14.23 -7.01 -9.43
C SER A 51 -12.74 -6.79 -9.14
N LYS A 52 -11.86 -7.33 -9.99
CA LYS A 52 -10.40 -7.21 -9.85
C LYS A 52 -9.91 -5.77 -10.02
N SER A 53 -10.48 -5.02 -10.96
CA SER A 53 -10.18 -3.58 -11.10
C SER A 53 -10.56 -2.78 -9.85
N TYR A 54 -11.69 -3.12 -9.22
CA TYR A 54 -12.13 -2.50 -7.97
C TYR A 54 -11.25 -2.87 -6.77
N ILE A 55 -10.75 -4.11 -6.71
CA ILE A 55 -9.79 -4.51 -5.67
C ILE A 55 -8.48 -3.73 -5.85
N ALA A 56 -7.94 -3.65 -7.07
CA ALA A 56 -6.75 -2.83 -7.35
C ALA A 56 -6.94 -1.35 -6.92
N LEU A 57 -8.12 -0.77 -7.16
CA LEU A 57 -8.44 0.59 -6.72
C LEU A 57 -8.46 0.73 -5.18
N LYS A 58 -9.03 -0.25 -4.47
CA LYS A 58 -9.05 -0.26 -3.00
C LYS A 58 -7.63 -0.32 -2.44
N GLU A 59 -6.80 -1.20 -2.99
CA GLU A 59 -5.40 -1.39 -2.58
C GLU A 59 -4.55 -0.14 -2.85
N ALA A 60 -4.80 0.57 -3.95
CA ALA A 60 -4.12 1.83 -4.25
C ALA A 60 -4.48 2.94 -3.23
N ARG A 61 -5.76 3.04 -2.84
CA ARG A 61 -6.21 3.97 -1.79
C ARG A 61 -5.66 3.60 -0.42
N GLU A 62 -5.59 2.30 -0.11
CA GLU A 62 -4.97 1.82 1.12
C GLU A 62 -3.47 2.15 1.16
N SER A 63 -2.77 2.01 0.03
CA SER A 63 -1.37 2.41 -0.10
C SER A 63 -1.16 3.90 0.21
N MET A 64 -2.04 4.77 -0.32
CA MET A 64 -2.02 6.22 0.00
C MET A 64 -2.21 6.48 1.50
N TYR A 65 -3.14 5.77 2.15
CA TYR A 65 -3.35 5.88 3.60
C TYR A 65 -2.09 5.52 4.41
N TRP A 66 -1.40 4.44 4.02
CA TRP A 66 -0.16 4.06 4.70
C TRP A 66 0.98 5.05 4.45
N LEU A 67 1.09 5.65 3.26
CA LEU A 67 2.03 6.74 2.98
C LEU A 67 1.76 7.96 3.88
N GLU A 68 0.50 8.36 4.06
CA GLU A 68 0.13 9.45 4.96
C GLU A 68 0.49 9.15 6.42
N LEU A 69 0.21 7.93 6.90
CA LEU A 69 0.58 7.55 8.26
C LEU A 69 2.09 7.54 8.46
N LEU A 70 2.86 7.05 7.49
CA LEU A 70 4.32 7.07 7.56
C LEU A 70 4.85 8.51 7.60
N HIS A 71 4.31 9.40 6.77
CA HIS A 71 4.68 10.82 6.75
C HIS A 71 4.32 11.56 8.04
N ARG A 72 3.08 11.41 8.54
CA ARG A 72 2.63 12.05 9.79
C ARG A 72 3.43 11.62 11.03
N ASN A 73 4.07 10.45 10.98
CA ASN A 73 4.94 9.96 12.04
C ASN A 73 6.44 10.22 11.76
N ASN A 74 6.76 11.06 10.77
CA ASN A 74 8.13 11.44 10.37
C ASN A 74 9.00 10.26 9.90
N TYR A 75 8.40 9.17 9.40
CA TYR A 75 9.13 8.05 8.78
C TYR A 75 9.47 8.31 7.31
N LEU A 76 8.80 9.26 6.68
CA LEU A 76 9.11 9.76 5.33
C LEU A 76 9.40 11.25 5.42
N THR A 77 10.42 11.68 4.69
CA THR A 77 10.64 13.11 4.44
C THR A 77 9.56 13.66 3.51
N ASP A 78 9.35 14.98 3.50
CA ASP A 78 8.40 15.62 2.57
C ASP A 78 8.71 15.29 1.10
N ILE A 79 9.99 15.22 0.74
CA ILE A 79 10.43 14.88 -0.61
C ILE A 79 10.00 13.46 -0.99
N GLN A 80 10.24 12.49 -0.10
CA GLN A 80 9.83 11.10 -0.31
C GLN A 80 8.32 10.94 -0.35
N PHE A 81 7.61 11.56 0.61
CA PHE A 81 6.16 11.50 0.67
C PHE A 81 5.53 12.10 -0.59
N ASN A 82 5.91 13.32 -0.98
CA ASN A 82 5.35 13.99 -2.15
C ASN A 82 5.58 13.18 -3.44
N SER A 83 6.77 12.60 -3.60
CA SER A 83 7.07 11.75 -4.76
C SER A 83 6.18 10.49 -4.78
N LEU A 84 6.16 9.72 -3.69
CA LEU A 84 5.42 8.45 -3.64
C LEU A 84 3.90 8.65 -3.66
N TYR A 85 3.41 9.68 -2.98
CA TYR A 85 1.98 9.99 -2.91
C TYR A 85 1.45 10.47 -4.25
N ALA A 86 2.21 11.26 -5.01
CA ALA A 86 1.83 11.69 -6.35
C ALA A 86 1.62 10.49 -7.29
N ASP A 87 2.56 9.54 -7.29
CA ASP A 87 2.45 8.31 -8.10
C ASP A 87 1.23 7.47 -7.69
N ALA A 88 1.01 7.29 -6.38
CA ALA A 88 -0.13 6.55 -5.86
C ALA A 88 -1.47 7.24 -6.20
N GLU A 89 -1.51 8.58 -6.12
CA GLU A 89 -2.68 9.37 -6.49
C GLU A 89 -3.00 9.24 -7.99
N GLU A 90 -1.99 9.25 -8.86
CA GLU A 90 -2.16 9.02 -10.29
C GLU A 90 -2.75 7.62 -10.56
N LEU A 91 -2.23 6.58 -9.90
CA LEU A 91 -2.79 5.23 -10.00
C LEU A 91 -4.26 5.19 -9.57
N VAL A 92 -4.62 5.86 -8.47
CA VAL A 92 -6.02 5.96 -8.02
C VAL A 92 -6.87 6.67 -9.05
N LYS A 93 -6.40 7.74 -9.69
CA LYS A 93 -7.14 8.45 -10.76
C LYS A 93 -7.39 7.55 -11.96
N VAL A 94 -6.36 6.85 -12.45
CA VAL A 94 -6.47 5.92 -13.59
C VAL A 94 -7.44 4.77 -13.28
N LEU A 95 -7.30 4.13 -12.11
CA LEU A 95 -8.17 3.03 -11.69
C LEU A 95 -9.61 3.50 -11.44
N THR A 96 -9.79 4.68 -10.86
CA THR A 96 -11.13 5.28 -10.67
C THR A 96 -11.81 5.52 -12.02
N HIS A 97 -11.09 6.09 -12.99
CA HIS A 97 -11.63 6.31 -14.34
C HIS A 97 -12.03 4.99 -15.01
N ARG A 98 -11.19 3.94 -14.90
CA ARG A 98 -11.52 2.60 -15.40
C ARG A 98 -12.78 2.05 -14.74
N CYS A 99 -12.87 2.09 -13.42
CA CYS A 99 -14.02 1.59 -12.67
C CYS A 99 -15.32 2.30 -13.07
N LYS A 100 -15.32 3.64 -13.19
CA LYS A 100 -16.50 4.41 -13.65
C LYS A 100 -16.97 3.98 -15.03
N LYS A 101 -16.04 3.80 -15.98
CA LYS A 101 -16.36 3.27 -17.31
C LYS A 101 -17.01 1.88 -17.25
N LEU A 102 -16.59 1.02 -16.32
CA LEU A 102 -17.18 -0.31 -16.11
C LEU A 102 -18.56 -0.26 -15.43
N ASP A 103 -18.90 0.85 -14.77
CA ASP A 103 -20.23 1.10 -14.21
C ASP A 103 -21.20 1.73 -15.21
N GLY A 104 -20.70 2.16 -16.38
CA GLY A 104 -21.50 2.93 -17.34
C GLY A 104 -21.81 4.36 -16.86
N VAL A 105 -21.04 4.86 -15.90
CA VAL A 105 -21.12 6.25 -15.43
C VAL A 105 -20.04 7.03 -16.19
N GLU A 106 -20.47 7.83 -17.18
CA GLU A 106 -19.57 8.71 -17.95
C GLU A 106 -18.98 9.84 -17.10
#